data_AF-W3Y208-F1
#
_entry.id   AF-W3Y208-F1
#
_cell.length_a   1.000
_cell.length_b   1.000
_cell.length_c   1.000
_cell.angle_alpha   90.00
_cell.angle_beta   90.00
_cell.angle_gamma   90.00
#
_symmetry.space_group_name_H-M   'P 1'
#
loop_
_entity.id
_entity.type
_entity.pdbx_description
1 polymer ?
#
loop_
_entity_poly.entity_id
_entity_poly.type
_entity_poly.pdbx_seq_one_letter_code
_entity_poly.pdbx_strand_id
1 'polypeptide(L)'
;MEFNCYDVLEVQGSRYVITEKIKYIEIIPKADQEQSYKAKPSMQKSPGDYWHEYGLEAIEGADKIWVTIEYNDNEWCTVSRTSYHKRPGKGFTLHQIGLEKVVEVDGESGASVGDRAGYKEYQLPREGGASVFFEENWFKGEKMFAEGARVPLMNIRLCNDAAAVAIREKRRNKRLKKRIGALAAGLGYVVLFTLFLVGSDDDFSWHGIRSTFGFPYTVKEHMHDTSTYYTKTDSDSGDVYTSNLDPVSTALDLIDSVQGDIRNEGDDLQEGHEVIVFYSGDSAYIITNTDGQTRVKVCDQSKLTQEDQSIINRTVSKGHTLDSYALMIRQRDSRGRDSLYNTGTANTSSNTLNSNVKLRY
;
A
#
# COMPACT_ATOMS: atom_id res chain seq x y z
N MET A 1 -39.27 -15.67 12.20
CA MET A 1 -38.35 -16.19 11.14
C MET A 1 -37.22 -15.18 10.96
N GLU A 2 -35.98 -15.60 10.70
CA GLU A 2 -34.84 -14.68 10.53
C GLU A 2 -33.96 -15.13 9.37
N PHE A 3 -33.51 -14.17 8.56
CA PHE A 3 -32.62 -14.40 7.41
C PHE A 3 -31.25 -13.75 7.62
N ASN A 4 -30.26 -14.20 6.85
CA ASN A 4 -28.89 -13.67 6.86
C ASN A 4 -28.56 -12.97 5.54
N CYS A 5 -27.57 -12.09 5.57
CA CYS A 5 -27.04 -11.53 4.32
C CYS A 5 -26.56 -12.65 3.38
N TYR A 6 -26.81 -12.45 2.09
CA TYR A 6 -26.55 -13.37 0.99
C TYR A 6 -27.45 -14.61 0.93
N ASP A 7 -28.39 -14.78 1.87
CA ASP A 7 -29.46 -15.74 1.65
C ASP A 7 -30.28 -15.34 0.42
N VAL A 8 -30.80 -16.33 -0.29
CA VAL A 8 -31.63 -16.13 -1.47
C VAL A 8 -33.08 -16.39 -1.09
N LEU A 9 -33.93 -15.40 -1.32
CA LEU A 9 -35.35 -15.48 -1.03
C LEU A 9 -36.15 -15.49 -2.32
N GLU A 10 -37.21 -16.28 -2.34
CA GLU A 10 -38.28 -16.17 -3.32
C GLU A 10 -39.40 -15.35 -2.70
N VAL A 11 -39.74 -14.24 -3.34
CA VAL A 11 -40.74 -13.28 -2.92
C VAL A 11 -41.71 -13.11 -4.08
N GLN A 12 -42.97 -13.54 -3.90
CA GLN A 12 -44.03 -13.46 -4.92
C GLN A 12 -43.63 -14.10 -6.27
N GLY A 13 -42.86 -15.21 -6.23
CA GLY A 13 -42.44 -15.96 -7.41
C GLY A 13 -41.13 -15.48 -8.06
N SER A 14 -40.56 -14.37 -7.60
CA SER A 14 -39.27 -13.86 -8.08
C SER A 14 -38.17 -14.10 -7.06
N ARG A 15 -36.95 -14.38 -7.53
CA ARG A 15 -35.80 -14.64 -6.66
C ARG A 15 -34.93 -13.40 -6.45
N TYR A 16 -34.55 -13.20 -5.21
CA TYR A 16 -33.75 -12.07 -4.75
C TYR A 16 -32.64 -12.55 -3.83
N VAL A 17 -31.53 -11.83 -3.78
CA VAL A 17 -30.47 -12.04 -2.80
C VAL A 17 -30.50 -10.91 -1.78
N ILE A 18 -30.39 -11.25 -0.50
CA ILE A 18 -30.28 -10.26 0.57
C ILE A 18 -28.89 -9.62 0.49
N THR A 19 -28.84 -8.31 0.28
CA THR A 19 -27.57 -7.56 0.23
C THR A 19 -27.32 -6.73 1.47
N GLU A 20 -28.37 -6.39 2.21
CA GLU A 20 -28.30 -5.70 3.50
C GLU A 20 -29.34 -6.25 4.47
N LYS A 21 -29.00 -6.25 5.75
CA LYS A 21 -29.86 -6.56 6.88
C LYS A 21 -29.67 -5.48 7.92
N ILE A 22 -30.74 -4.82 8.30
CA ILE A 22 -30.74 -3.75 9.29
C ILE A 22 -31.68 -4.12 10.41
N LYS A 23 -31.23 -3.96 11.66
CA LYS A 23 -32.09 -4.09 12.84
C LYS A 23 -32.37 -2.73 13.41
N TYR A 24 -33.66 -2.44 13.58
CA TYR A 24 -34.15 -1.21 14.18
C TYR A 24 -34.80 -1.49 15.52
N ILE A 25 -34.75 -0.50 16.42
CA ILE A 25 -35.56 -0.47 17.64
C ILE A 25 -36.41 0.80 17.67
N GLU A 26 -37.61 0.70 18.21
CA GLU A 26 -38.44 1.85 18.57
C GLU A 26 -37.80 2.58 19.75
N ILE A 27 -37.71 3.90 19.66
CA ILE A 27 -37.12 4.75 20.70
C ILE A 27 -38.04 5.91 21.08
N ILE A 28 -37.78 6.48 22.27
CA ILE A 28 -38.49 7.66 22.76
C ILE A 28 -37.79 8.93 22.26
N PRO A 29 -38.56 9.99 21.89
CA PRO A 29 -38.00 11.30 21.58
C PRO A 29 -37.15 11.85 22.73
N LYS A 30 -35.95 12.33 22.41
CA LYS A 30 -35.00 12.97 23.35
C LYS A 30 -34.68 14.43 23.00
N ALA A 31 -34.89 14.84 21.75
CA ALA A 31 -34.60 16.18 21.25
C ALA A 31 -35.86 16.88 20.72
N ASP A 32 -35.85 18.21 20.64
CA ASP A 32 -37.01 19.00 20.22
C ASP A 32 -37.52 18.64 18.82
N GLN A 33 -36.60 18.39 17.87
CA GLN A 33 -36.98 17.99 16.50
C GLN A 33 -37.69 16.62 16.46
N GLU A 34 -37.35 15.72 17.40
CA GLU A 34 -37.93 14.39 17.51
C GLU A 34 -39.33 14.41 18.12
N GLN A 35 -39.68 15.46 18.86
CA GLN A 35 -41.00 15.59 19.48
C GLN A 35 -42.13 15.64 18.43
N SER A 36 -41.81 16.02 17.19
CA SER A 36 -42.75 15.99 16.06
C SER A 36 -43.25 14.58 15.69
N TYR A 37 -42.58 13.53 16.18
CA TYR A 37 -42.96 12.11 16.00
C TYR A 37 -43.62 11.52 17.25
N LYS A 38 -43.98 12.34 18.24
CA LYS A 38 -44.74 11.87 19.40
C LYS A 38 -46.14 11.48 18.96
N ALA A 39 -46.43 10.19 18.96
CA ALA A 39 -47.73 9.65 18.59
C ALA A 39 -48.69 9.57 19.78
N LYS A 40 -49.96 9.30 19.49
CA LYS A 40 -50.86 8.71 20.49
C LYS A 40 -50.35 7.29 20.81
N PRO A 41 -50.51 6.77 22.04
CA PRO A 41 -50.06 5.43 22.40
C PRO A 41 -50.55 4.31 21.45
N SER A 42 -51.75 4.45 20.87
CA SER A 42 -52.32 3.48 19.93
C SER A 42 -51.68 3.48 18.54
N MET A 43 -50.81 4.44 18.23
CA MET A 43 -50.15 4.62 16.93
C MET A 43 -48.62 4.55 17.06
N GLN A 44 -48.11 4.26 18.25
CA GLN A 44 -46.69 4.08 18.51
C GLN A 44 -46.44 2.61 18.83
N LYS A 45 -45.32 2.07 18.33
CA LYS A 45 -44.80 0.81 18.87
C LYS A 45 -44.34 1.01 20.30
N SER A 46 -44.24 -0.07 21.07
CA SER A 46 -43.72 0.01 22.42
C SER A 46 -42.21 0.29 22.37
N PRO A 47 -41.66 1.13 23.27
CA PRO A 47 -40.22 1.34 23.33
C PRO A 47 -39.47 0.02 23.52
N GLY A 48 -38.50 -0.25 22.65
CA GLY A 48 -37.75 -1.52 22.64
C GLY A 48 -38.34 -2.61 21.73
N ASP A 49 -39.52 -2.39 21.15
CA ASP A 49 -39.96 -3.17 20.00
C ASP A 49 -38.94 -3.03 18.89
N TYR A 50 -38.74 -4.10 18.12
CA TYR A 50 -37.72 -4.12 17.08
C TYR A 50 -38.23 -4.81 15.83
N TRP A 51 -37.58 -4.53 14.71
CA TRP A 51 -37.86 -5.17 13.45
C TRP A 51 -36.57 -5.33 12.66
N HIS A 52 -36.59 -6.29 11.75
CA HIS A 52 -35.54 -6.43 10.76
C HIS A 52 -36.05 -5.94 9.42
N GLU A 53 -35.21 -5.18 8.74
CA GLU A 53 -35.39 -4.85 7.35
C GLU A 53 -34.29 -5.53 6.53
N TYR A 54 -34.70 -6.20 5.48
CA TYR A 54 -33.81 -6.88 4.54
C TYR A 54 -33.89 -6.15 3.21
N GLY A 55 -32.77 -5.62 2.73
CA GLY A 55 -32.66 -5.10 1.36
C GLY A 55 -32.31 -6.23 0.41
N LEU A 56 -33.15 -6.42 -0.61
CA LEU A 56 -33.13 -7.52 -1.54
C LEU A 56 -32.85 -7.01 -2.95
N GLU A 57 -31.80 -7.52 -3.59
CA GLU A 57 -31.52 -7.28 -5.02
C GLU A 57 -32.03 -8.45 -5.86
N ALA A 58 -32.70 -8.15 -6.96
CA ALA A 58 -33.13 -9.18 -7.90
C ALA A 58 -31.93 -9.95 -8.44
N ILE A 59 -32.07 -11.27 -8.57
CA ILE A 59 -31.05 -12.11 -9.22
C ILE A 59 -31.05 -11.85 -10.74
N GLU A 60 -32.23 -11.60 -11.29
CA GLU A 60 -32.45 -11.22 -12.69
C GLU A 60 -33.04 -9.81 -12.74
N GLY A 61 -32.34 -8.87 -13.39
CA GLY A 61 -32.75 -7.48 -13.48
C GLY A 61 -32.05 -6.55 -12.48
N ALA A 62 -32.60 -5.35 -12.31
CA ALA A 62 -32.06 -4.28 -11.46
C ALA A 62 -32.99 -3.89 -10.31
N ASP A 63 -34.05 -4.66 -10.09
CA ASP A 63 -35.04 -4.38 -9.05
C ASP A 63 -34.43 -4.53 -7.66
N LYS A 64 -34.70 -3.53 -6.80
CA LYS A 64 -34.40 -3.58 -5.38
C LYS A 64 -35.70 -3.44 -4.58
N ILE A 65 -35.90 -4.35 -3.65
CA ILE A 65 -37.06 -4.37 -2.74
C ILE A 65 -36.57 -4.45 -1.30
N TRP A 66 -37.45 -4.14 -0.35
CA TRP A 66 -37.22 -4.34 1.07
C TRP A 66 -38.28 -5.26 1.63
N VAL A 67 -37.85 -6.15 2.53
CA VAL A 67 -38.73 -7.00 3.33
C VAL A 67 -38.56 -6.61 4.79
N THR A 68 -39.63 -6.14 5.41
CA THR A 68 -39.63 -5.73 6.82
C THR A 68 -40.43 -6.74 7.64
N ILE A 69 -39.80 -7.29 8.68
CA ILE A 69 -40.39 -8.28 9.59
C ILE A 69 -40.32 -7.73 11.01
N GLU A 70 -41.49 -7.51 11.60
CA GLU A 70 -41.60 -7.07 12.99
C GLU A 70 -41.28 -8.21 13.96
N TYR A 71 -40.73 -7.86 15.12
CA TYR A 71 -40.50 -8.85 16.17
C TYR A 71 -41.82 -9.47 16.63
N ASN A 72 -41.82 -10.80 16.77
CA ASN A 72 -42.98 -11.64 17.09
C ASN A 72 -44.12 -11.65 16.05
N ASP A 73 -44.00 -10.94 14.92
CA ASP A 73 -44.92 -11.11 13.80
C ASP A 73 -44.46 -12.31 12.96
N ASN A 74 -45.14 -13.44 13.17
CA ASN A 74 -44.88 -14.68 12.44
C ASN A 74 -45.88 -14.90 11.29
N GLU A 75 -46.84 -13.99 11.11
CA GLU A 75 -47.93 -14.13 10.15
C GLU A 75 -47.74 -13.20 8.96
N TRP A 76 -47.24 -11.99 9.19
CA TRP A 76 -47.16 -10.94 8.18
C TRP A 76 -45.76 -10.36 8.07
N CYS A 77 -45.44 -9.89 6.87
CA CYS A 77 -44.31 -9.02 6.61
C CYS A 77 -44.71 -7.93 5.63
N THR A 78 -43.91 -6.88 5.55
CA THR A 78 -44.08 -5.83 4.55
C THR A 78 -43.07 -6.03 3.42
N VAL A 79 -43.55 -6.03 2.18
CA VAL A 79 -42.70 -5.97 1.00
C VAL A 79 -42.86 -4.60 0.37
N SER A 80 -41.78 -3.84 0.26
CA SER A 80 -41.80 -2.46 -0.22
C SER A 80 -40.70 -2.19 -1.24
N ARG A 81 -40.83 -1.04 -1.93
CA ARG A 81 -39.85 -0.47 -2.85
C ARG A 81 -39.72 1.01 -2.55
N THR A 82 -38.59 1.61 -2.93
CA THR A 82 -38.46 3.07 -2.93
C THR A 82 -39.57 3.68 -3.78
N SER A 83 -40.29 4.65 -3.20
CA SER A 83 -41.34 5.39 -3.90
C SER A 83 -40.78 6.69 -4.47
N TYR A 84 -41.19 7.01 -5.70
CA TYR A 84 -40.97 8.33 -6.29
C TYR A 84 -42.00 9.36 -5.80
N HIS A 85 -43.06 8.90 -5.12
CA HIS A 85 -44.07 9.76 -4.52
C HIS A 85 -43.59 10.29 -3.18
N LYS A 86 -43.81 11.58 -2.93
CA LYS A 86 -43.46 12.24 -1.66
C LYS A 86 -44.62 12.27 -0.65
N ARG A 87 -45.77 11.68 -1.00
CA ARG A 87 -47.00 11.67 -0.22
C ARG A 87 -47.80 10.41 -0.52
N PRO A 88 -48.57 9.89 0.46
CA PRO A 88 -49.44 8.75 0.24
C PRO A 88 -50.58 9.10 -0.73
N GLY A 89 -51.07 8.10 -1.45
CA GLY A 89 -52.19 8.23 -2.38
C GLY A 89 -53.53 8.51 -1.67
N LYS A 90 -54.57 8.82 -2.46
CA LYS A 90 -55.92 9.05 -1.91
C LYS A 90 -56.44 7.80 -1.18
N GLY A 91 -56.98 8.00 0.03
CA GLY A 91 -57.61 6.95 0.83
C GLY A 91 -56.69 6.28 1.85
N PHE A 92 -55.38 6.53 1.80
CA PHE A 92 -54.46 6.11 2.84
C PHE A 92 -54.72 6.86 4.15
N THR A 93 -54.64 6.15 5.26
CA THR A 93 -54.75 6.72 6.61
C THR A 93 -53.47 6.47 7.39
N LEU A 94 -53.07 7.43 8.22
CA LEU A 94 -51.91 7.26 9.11
C LEU A 94 -52.19 6.12 10.08
N HIS A 95 -51.38 5.07 10.02
CA HIS A 95 -51.49 3.88 10.85
C HIS A 95 -50.56 3.98 12.04
N GLN A 96 -49.28 4.29 11.79
CA GLN A 96 -48.24 4.33 12.80
C GLN A 96 -47.32 5.53 12.58
N ILE A 97 -46.78 6.07 13.67
CA ILE A 97 -45.76 7.12 13.66
C ILE A 97 -44.87 6.95 14.88
N GLY A 98 -43.57 7.10 14.69
CA GLY A 98 -42.63 6.88 15.78
C GLY A 98 -41.21 7.25 15.40
N LEU A 99 -40.27 6.79 16.22
CA LEU A 99 -38.85 6.99 16.03
C LEU A 99 -38.14 5.66 16.04
N GLU A 100 -37.23 5.50 15.10
CA GLU A 100 -36.40 4.32 14.97
C GLU A 100 -34.92 4.64 15.20
N LYS A 101 -34.19 3.64 15.67
CA LYS A 101 -32.74 3.65 15.78
C LYS A 101 -32.17 2.38 15.21
N VAL A 102 -31.17 2.53 14.35
CA VAL A 102 -30.37 1.42 13.85
C VAL A 102 -29.47 0.90 14.98
N VAL A 103 -29.60 -0.38 15.30
CA VAL A 103 -28.80 -1.06 16.34
C VAL A 103 -27.85 -2.11 15.77
N GLU A 104 -28.13 -2.63 14.58
CA GLU A 104 -27.30 -3.61 13.91
C GLU A 104 -27.39 -3.43 12.40
N VAL A 105 -26.27 -3.60 11.71
CA VAL A 105 -26.18 -3.55 10.24
C VAL A 105 -25.26 -4.66 9.78
N ASP A 106 -25.73 -5.49 8.84
CA ASP A 106 -24.91 -6.39 8.06
C ASP A 106 -25.16 -6.16 6.56
N GLY A 107 -24.16 -6.46 5.75
CA GLY A 107 -24.20 -6.32 4.30
C GLY A 107 -23.71 -4.96 3.79
N GLU A 108 -24.20 -4.58 2.61
CA GLU A 108 -23.87 -3.33 1.92
C GLU A 108 -25.00 -2.32 2.11
N SER A 109 -24.99 -1.63 3.26
CA SER A 109 -26.02 -0.64 3.61
C SER A 109 -25.48 0.79 3.65
N GLY A 110 -26.37 1.76 3.38
CA GLY A 110 -26.15 3.18 3.64
C GLY A 110 -26.50 3.61 5.07
N ALA A 111 -27.14 2.73 5.85
CA ALA A 111 -27.43 2.96 7.26
C ALA A 111 -26.22 2.59 8.13
N SER A 112 -26.04 3.33 9.23
CA SER A 112 -25.00 3.06 10.24
C SER A 112 -25.61 2.83 11.61
N VAL A 113 -24.96 2.00 12.43
CA VAL A 113 -25.37 1.80 13.83
C VAL A 113 -25.37 3.15 14.56
N GLY A 114 -26.50 3.48 15.17
CA GLY A 114 -26.72 4.76 15.82
C GLY A 114 -27.48 5.78 14.98
N ASP A 115 -27.65 5.54 13.67
CA ASP A 115 -28.53 6.38 12.84
C ASP A 115 -29.96 6.32 13.38
N ARG A 116 -30.66 7.45 13.24
CA ARG A 116 -32.02 7.65 13.76
C ARG A 116 -32.88 8.29 12.68
N ALA A 117 -34.13 7.87 12.62
CA ALA A 117 -35.13 8.45 11.75
C ALA A 117 -36.48 8.58 12.46
N GLY A 118 -37.28 9.54 12.02
CA GLY A 118 -38.70 9.56 12.33
C GLY A 118 -39.47 8.96 11.17
N TYR A 119 -40.33 7.98 11.47
CA TYR A 119 -41.10 7.27 10.45
C TYR A 119 -42.59 7.58 10.59
N LYS A 120 -43.31 7.52 9.46
CA LYS A 120 -44.77 7.47 9.38
C LYS A 120 -45.17 6.36 8.44
N GLU A 121 -46.00 5.46 8.92
CA GLU A 121 -46.62 4.41 8.13
C GLU A 121 -48.08 4.76 7.86
N TYR A 122 -48.44 4.78 6.60
CA TYR A 122 -49.80 4.94 6.13
C TYR A 122 -50.28 3.61 5.56
N GLN A 123 -51.54 3.25 5.86
CA GLN A 123 -52.16 2.05 5.34
C GLN A 123 -53.44 2.35 4.56
N LEU A 124 -53.68 1.54 3.54
CA LEU A 124 -54.93 1.42 2.82
C LEU A 124 -55.36 -0.06 2.86
N PRO A 125 -56.42 -0.41 3.60
CA PRO A 125 -56.90 -1.79 3.68
C PRO A 125 -57.28 -2.33 2.29
N ARG A 126 -56.88 -3.57 1.99
CA ARG A 126 -57.29 -4.33 0.80
C ARG A 126 -57.54 -5.79 1.18
N GLU A 127 -58.20 -6.52 0.29
CA GLU A 127 -58.36 -7.96 0.44
C GLU A 127 -57.00 -8.66 0.32
N GLY A 128 -56.66 -9.54 1.27
CA GLY A 128 -55.37 -10.25 1.29
C GLY A 128 -54.17 -9.47 1.87
N GLY A 129 -54.37 -8.25 2.35
CA GLY A 129 -53.34 -7.44 3.01
C GLY A 129 -53.58 -5.93 2.88
N ALA A 130 -52.82 -5.11 3.59
CA ALA A 130 -52.88 -3.65 3.46
C ALA A 130 -51.84 -3.14 2.46
N SER A 131 -52.19 -2.20 1.59
CA SER A 131 -51.17 -1.38 0.91
C SER A 131 -50.57 -0.41 1.91
N VAL A 132 -49.25 -0.23 1.84
CA VAL A 132 -48.48 0.60 2.78
C VAL A 132 -47.72 1.69 2.04
N PHE A 133 -47.58 2.83 2.70
CA PHE A 133 -46.71 3.92 2.28
C PHE A 133 -45.93 4.43 3.50
N PHE A 134 -44.62 4.51 3.38
CA PHE A 134 -43.71 4.95 4.42
C PHE A 134 -43.11 6.30 4.07
N GLU A 135 -43.01 7.16 5.07
CA GLU A 135 -42.22 8.37 5.05
C GLU A 135 -41.19 8.29 6.18
N GLU A 136 -39.92 8.29 5.82
CA GLU A 136 -38.80 8.29 6.77
C GLU A 136 -38.04 9.60 6.65
N ASN A 137 -37.82 10.25 7.78
CA ASN A 137 -37.02 11.47 7.88
C ASN A 137 -35.81 11.15 8.76
N TRP A 138 -34.68 10.90 8.13
CA TRP A 138 -33.41 10.63 8.79
C TRP A 138 -32.81 11.93 9.34
N PHE A 139 -32.37 11.92 10.60
CA PHE A 139 -31.82 13.12 11.24
C PHE A 139 -30.46 13.56 10.68
N LYS A 140 -29.85 12.75 9.80
CA LYS A 140 -28.71 13.14 8.95
C LYS A 140 -29.08 14.01 7.74
N GLY A 141 -30.37 14.37 7.59
CA GLY A 141 -30.87 15.28 6.55
C GLY A 141 -31.47 14.59 5.32
N GLU A 142 -31.63 13.28 5.35
CA GLU A 142 -32.19 12.51 4.24
C GLU A 142 -33.68 12.21 4.48
N LYS A 143 -34.48 12.30 3.42
CA LYS A 143 -35.89 11.93 3.46
C LYS A 143 -36.15 10.84 2.44
N MET A 144 -36.68 9.71 2.89
CA MET A 144 -36.97 8.55 2.07
C MET A 144 -38.46 8.24 2.08
N PHE A 145 -38.91 7.64 0.99
CA PHE A 145 -40.28 7.21 0.83
C PHE A 145 -40.29 5.80 0.27
N ALA A 146 -41.19 4.97 0.77
CA ALA A 146 -41.36 3.61 0.27
C ALA A 146 -42.84 3.28 0.12
N GLU A 147 -43.17 2.45 -0.87
CA GLU A 147 -44.53 1.95 -1.10
C GLU A 147 -44.51 0.44 -1.28
N GLY A 148 -45.57 -0.22 -0.83
CA GLY A 148 -45.58 -1.67 -0.78
C GLY A 148 -46.90 -2.26 -0.33
N ALA A 149 -46.83 -3.49 0.14
CA ALA A 149 -47.96 -4.20 0.73
C ALA A 149 -47.52 -5.06 1.92
N ARG A 150 -48.42 -5.16 2.92
CA ARG A 150 -48.38 -6.25 3.88
C ARG A 150 -48.80 -7.54 3.18
N VAL A 151 -47.97 -8.56 3.27
CA VAL A 151 -48.20 -9.88 2.69
C VAL A 151 -47.99 -10.95 3.76
N PRO A 152 -48.66 -12.11 3.65
CA PRO A 152 -48.40 -13.22 4.54
C PRO A 152 -46.92 -13.63 4.51
N LEU A 153 -46.29 -13.79 5.66
CA LEU A 153 -44.88 -14.18 5.79
C LEU A 153 -44.61 -15.53 5.12
N MET A 154 -45.60 -16.43 5.10
CA MET A 154 -45.53 -17.72 4.40
C MET A 154 -45.25 -17.60 2.89
N ASN A 155 -45.49 -16.42 2.29
CA ASN A 155 -45.20 -16.15 0.88
C ASN A 155 -43.71 -15.80 0.64
N ILE A 156 -42.90 -15.73 1.69
CA ILE A 156 -41.45 -15.54 1.63
C ILE A 156 -40.79 -16.89 1.84
N ARG A 157 -40.05 -17.38 0.84
CA ARG A 157 -39.41 -18.69 0.89
C ARG A 157 -37.89 -18.58 0.80
N LEU A 158 -37.20 -19.15 1.77
CA LEU A 158 -35.75 -19.33 1.70
C LEU A 158 -35.40 -20.40 0.64
N CYS A 159 -34.57 -20.03 -0.32
CA CYS A 159 -34.11 -20.93 -1.38
C CYS A 159 -32.75 -21.53 -1.01
N ASN A 160 -32.65 -22.86 -1.01
CA ASN A 160 -31.43 -23.62 -0.70
C ASN A 160 -31.00 -24.56 -1.84
N ASP A 161 -31.50 -24.36 -3.05
CA ASP A 161 -31.04 -25.12 -4.22
C ASP A 161 -29.63 -24.72 -4.66
N ALA A 162 -29.04 -25.52 -5.54
CA ALA A 162 -27.66 -25.32 -6.00
C ALA A 162 -27.41 -23.93 -6.61
N ALA A 163 -28.41 -23.36 -7.30
CA ALA A 163 -28.29 -22.02 -7.87
C ALA A 163 -28.26 -20.94 -6.77
N ALA A 164 -29.13 -21.06 -5.76
CA ALA A 164 -29.13 -20.18 -4.60
C ALA A 164 -27.80 -20.23 -3.83
N VAL A 165 -27.25 -21.43 -3.61
CA VAL A 165 -25.96 -21.62 -2.94
C VAL A 165 -24.82 -20.96 -3.74
N ALA A 166 -24.78 -21.17 -5.07
CA ALA A 166 -23.77 -20.55 -5.93
C ALA A 166 -23.84 -19.00 -5.92
N ILE A 167 -25.05 -18.43 -5.88
CA ILE A 167 -25.26 -16.98 -5.78
C ILE A 167 -24.74 -16.46 -4.44
N ARG A 168 -25.07 -17.15 -3.35
CA ARG A 168 -24.60 -16.81 -1.99
C ARG A 168 -23.08 -16.79 -1.92
N GLU A 169 -22.43 -17.83 -2.42
CA GLU A 169 -20.95 -17.93 -2.46
C GLU A 169 -20.33 -16.83 -3.33
N LYS A 170 -20.88 -16.59 -4.52
CA LYS A 170 -20.41 -15.53 -5.42
C LYS A 170 -20.47 -14.15 -4.76
N ARG A 171 -21.58 -13.82 -4.09
CA ARG A 171 -21.76 -12.53 -3.40
C ARG A 171 -20.84 -12.41 -2.18
N ARG A 172 -20.69 -13.46 -1.38
CA ARG A 172 -19.75 -13.50 -0.24
C ARG A 172 -18.31 -13.30 -0.70
N ASN A 173 -17.89 -13.98 -1.76
CA ASN A 173 -16.55 -13.84 -2.33
C ASN A 173 -16.31 -12.45 -2.90
N LYS A 174 -17.31 -11.83 -3.54
CA LYS A 174 -17.22 -10.44 -4.01
C LYS A 174 -16.96 -9.47 -2.85
N ARG A 175 -17.69 -9.59 -1.73
CA ARG A 175 -17.46 -8.75 -0.53
C ARG A 175 -16.08 -8.99 0.06
N LEU A 176 -15.64 -10.24 0.16
CA LEU A 176 -14.32 -10.58 0.68
C LEU A 176 -13.22 -9.95 -0.17
N LYS A 177 -13.30 -10.06 -1.50
CA LYS A 177 -12.37 -9.41 -2.44
C LYS A 177 -12.34 -7.89 -2.27
N LYS A 178 -13.51 -7.24 -2.12
CA LYS A 178 -13.59 -5.79 -1.88
C LYS A 178 -12.90 -5.38 -0.58
N ARG A 179 -13.08 -6.14 0.51
CA ARG A 179 -12.42 -5.88 1.80
C ARG A 179 -10.91 -6.07 1.73
N ILE A 180 -10.45 -7.15 1.10
CA ILE A 180 -9.00 -7.40 0.90
C ILE A 180 -8.39 -6.31 0.03
N GLY A 181 -9.05 -5.93 -1.07
CA GLY A 181 -8.60 -4.86 -1.96
C GLY A 181 -8.47 -3.51 -1.25
N ALA A 182 -9.45 -3.14 -0.41
CA ALA A 182 -9.40 -1.91 0.38
C ALA A 182 -8.23 -1.91 1.38
N LEU A 183 -7.97 -3.04 2.04
CA LEU A 183 -6.82 -3.19 2.96
C LEU A 183 -5.48 -3.11 2.21
N ALA A 184 -5.37 -3.77 1.06
CA ALA A 184 -4.17 -3.73 0.23
C ALA A 184 -3.87 -2.32 -0.28
N ALA A 185 -4.89 -1.58 -0.72
CA ALA A 185 -4.74 -0.19 -1.12
C ALA A 185 -4.24 0.68 0.05
N GLY A 186 -4.82 0.51 1.23
CA GLY A 186 -4.39 1.22 2.44
C GLY A 186 -2.92 0.96 2.80
N LEU A 187 -2.48 -0.30 2.75
CA LEU A 187 -1.07 -0.66 2.96
C LEU A 187 -0.14 -0.06 1.89
N GLY A 188 -0.57 -0.05 0.63
CA GLY A 188 0.18 0.59 -0.46
C GLY A 188 0.39 2.09 -0.21
N TYR A 189 -0.63 2.81 0.25
CA TYR A 189 -0.49 4.22 0.62
C TYR A 189 0.46 4.45 1.79
N VAL A 190 0.43 3.57 2.80
CA VAL A 190 1.38 3.65 3.92
C VAL A 190 2.81 3.49 3.44
N VAL A 191 3.10 2.49 2.60
CA VAL A 191 4.45 2.27 2.04
C VAL A 191 4.90 3.48 1.21
N LEU A 192 4.05 4.00 0.33
CA LEU A 192 4.35 5.18 -0.48
C LEU A 192 4.62 6.42 0.38
N PHE A 193 3.82 6.62 1.42
CA PHE A 193 3.99 7.72 2.37
C PHE A 193 5.28 7.59 3.19
N THR A 194 5.63 6.38 3.63
CA THR A 194 6.92 6.14 4.30
C THR A 194 8.10 6.39 3.36
N LEU A 195 8.03 5.95 2.10
CA LEU A 195 9.05 6.26 1.10
C LEU A 195 9.19 7.77 0.85
N PHE A 196 8.06 8.51 0.85
CA PHE A 196 8.06 9.96 0.71
C PHE A 196 8.67 10.67 1.93
N LEU A 197 8.37 10.22 3.15
CA LEU A 197 8.94 10.80 4.38
C LEU A 197 10.44 10.55 4.55
N VAL A 198 10.96 9.44 4.02
CA VAL A 198 12.39 9.11 4.08
C VAL A 198 13.15 9.68 2.87
N GLY A 199 12.45 10.13 1.82
CA GLY A 199 13.03 10.62 0.56
C GLY A 199 13.33 12.11 0.47
N SER A 200 13.23 12.87 1.57
CA SER A 200 13.35 14.33 1.54
C SER A 200 14.73 14.89 1.91
N ASP A 201 15.70 14.04 2.28
CA ASP A 201 17.08 14.45 2.53
C ASP A 201 17.98 13.92 1.40
N ASP A 202 18.88 14.77 0.90
CA ASP A 202 19.57 14.73 -0.41
C ASP A 202 20.46 13.50 -0.76
N ASP A 203 20.31 12.35 -0.10
CA ASP A 203 21.08 11.12 -0.36
C ASP A 203 20.20 9.93 -0.82
N PHE A 204 19.05 10.18 -1.44
CA PHE A 204 18.14 9.12 -1.92
C PHE A 204 18.63 8.46 -3.22
N SER A 205 19.82 7.87 -3.17
CA SER A 205 20.32 6.97 -4.21
C SER A 205 19.60 5.61 -4.09
N TRP A 206 19.09 5.10 -5.20
CA TRP A 206 18.50 3.74 -5.30
C TRP A 206 19.43 2.66 -4.72
N HIS A 207 20.74 2.89 -4.83
CA HIS A 207 21.78 2.03 -4.25
C HIS A 207 21.75 2.00 -2.72
N GLY A 208 21.44 3.12 -2.05
CA GLY A 208 21.26 3.18 -0.60
C GLY A 208 20.04 2.40 -0.11
N ILE A 209 18.96 2.40 -0.89
CA ILE A 209 17.76 1.62 -0.61
C ILE A 209 18.06 0.12 -0.74
N ARG A 210 18.67 -0.30 -1.87
CA ARG A 210 19.07 -1.70 -2.08
C ARG A 210 20.01 -2.21 -0.98
N SER A 211 20.97 -1.40 -0.55
CA SER A 211 21.90 -1.74 0.53
C SER A 211 21.18 -2.06 1.84
N THR A 212 20.16 -1.27 2.21
CA THR A 212 19.33 -1.52 3.41
C THR A 212 18.64 -2.89 3.40
N PHE A 213 18.38 -3.43 2.20
CA PHE A 213 17.77 -4.76 2.01
C PHE A 213 18.80 -5.87 1.71
N GLY A 214 20.09 -5.65 1.97
CA GLY A 214 21.13 -6.66 1.83
C GLY A 214 21.71 -6.81 0.42
N PHE A 215 21.47 -5.85 -0.47
CA PHE A 215 22.03 -5.81 -1.83
C PHE A 215 22.91 -4.56 -2.01
N PRO A 216 24.10 -4.49 -1.38
CA PRO A 216 24.99 -3.34 -1.51
C PRO A 216 25.42 -3.13 -2.96
N TYR A 217 25.69 -1.88 -3.31
CA TYR A 217 26.23 -1.51 -4.62
C TYR A 217 27.69 -1.93 -4.72
N THR A 218 28.05 -2.54 -5.85
CA THR A 218 29.38 -3.12 -6.04
C THR A 218 30.24 -2.25 -6.97
N VAL A 219 31.56 -2.32 -6.80
CA VAL A 219 32.52 -1.62 -7.67
C VAL A 219 32.32 -2.01 -9.14
N LYS A 220 31.99 -3.28 -9.42
CA LYS A 220 31.72 -3.77 -10.78
C LYS A 220 30.45 -3.18 -11.39
N GLU A 221 29.37 -3.02 -10.61
CA GLU A 221 28.16 -2.31 -11.05
C GLU A 221 28.50 -0.84 -11.35
N HIS A 222 29.28 -0.18 -10.48
CA HIS A 222 29.75 1.19 -10.73
C HIS A 222 30.51 1.34 -12.02
N MET A 223 31.48 0.47 -12.29
CA MET A 223 32.26 0.51 -13.52
C MET A 223 31.42 0.26 -14.78
N HIS A 224 30.30 -0.45 -14.66
CA HIS A 224 29.37 -0.69 -15.76
C HIS A 224 28.41 0.48 -15.99
N ASP A 225 28.01 1.17 -14.93
CA ASP A 225 26.99 2.21 -14.98
C ASP A 225 27.56 3.61 -15.30
N THR A 226 28.89 3.78 -15.26
CA THR A 226 29.57 5.04 -15.61
C THR A 226 30.31 4.97 -16.95
N SER A 227 30.38 6.10 -17.66
CA SER A 227 31.16 6.24 -18.90
C SER A 227 32.68 6.36 -18.67
N THR A 228 33.13 6.43 -17.42
CA THR A 228 34.55 6.49 -17.03
C THR A 228 35.33 5.26 -17.51
N TYR A 229 34.68 4.08 -17.59
CA TYR A 229 35.30 2.80 -17.95
C TYR A 229 34.70 2.25 -19.25
N TYR A 230 35.49 2.15 -20.32
CA TYR A 230 34.92 2.03 -21.68
C TYR A 230 35.48 0.92 -22.58
N THR A 231 36.57 0.23 -22.19
CA THR A 231 37.07 -0.94 -22.93
C THR A 231 37.02 -2.15 -22.03
N LYS A 232 36.18 -3.15 -22.33
CA LYS A 232 36.15 -4.44 -21.61
C LYS A 232 36.80 -5.51 -22.48
N THR A 233 37.99 -5.96 -22.11
CA THR A 233 38.57 -7.16 -22.72
C THR A 233 38.25 -8.34 -21.83
N ASP A 234 37.39 -9.24 -22.31
CA ASP A 234 37.04 -10.46 -21.61
C ASP A 234 38.19 -11.46 -21.73
N SER A 235 38.77 -11.84 -20.60
CA SER A 235 39.75 -12.94 -20.52
C SER A 235 39.29 -13.96 -19.49
N ASP A 236 39.70 -15.22 -19.63
CA ASP A 236 39.45 -16.28 -18.64
C ASP A 236 40.00 -15.94 -17.25
N SER A 237 40.95 -14.98 -17.17
CA SER A 237 41.62 -14.52 -15.96
C SER A 237 41.01 -13.27 -15.31
N GLY A 238 39.96 -12.68 -15.89
CA GLY A 238 39.33 -11.46 -15.39
C GLY A 238 38.96 -10.44 -16.48
N ASP A 239 38.14 -9.47 -16.10
CA ASP A 239 37.73 -8.35 -16.93
C ASP A 239 38.78 -7.24 -16.83
N VAL A 240 39.28 -6.73 -17.95
CA VAL A 240 40.19 -5.56 -17.96
C VAL A 240 39.46 -4.36 -18.52
N TYR A 241 39.39 -3.30 -17.72
CA TYR A 241 38.77 -2.02 -18.05
C TYR A 241 39.83 -0.96 -18.37
N THR A 242 39.54 -0.06 -19.31
CA THR A 242 40.30 1.20 -19.46
C THR A 242 39.56 2.34 -18.79
N SER A 243 40.24 3.09 -17.93
CA SER A 243 39.74 4.30 -17.28
C SER A 243 40.21 5.55 -18.04
N ASN A 244 39.36 6.59 -18.12
CA ASN A 244 39.76 7.91 -18.61
C ASN A 244 40.41 8.80 -17.52
N LEU A 245 40.46 8.31 -16.27
CA LEU A 245 41.11 8.97 -15.15
C LEU A 245 42.55 8.45 -14.98
N ASP A 246 43.40 9.22 -14.30
CA ASP A 246 44.70 8.72 -13.86
C ASP A 246 44.53 7.59 -12.81
N PRO A 247 45.58 6.80 -12.52
CA PRO A 247 45.49 5.66 -11.60
C PRO A 247 44.99 6.03 -10.19
N VAL A 248 45.40 7.18 -9.67
CA VAL A 248 45.01 7.63 -8.32
C VAL A 248 43.56 8.10 -8.33
N SER A 249 43.16 8.92 -9.30
CA SER A 249 41.76 9.33 -9.45
C SER A 249 40.82 8.15 -9.69
N THR A 250 41.27 7.13 -10.41
CA THR A 250 40.54 5.87 -10.58
C THR A 250 40.36 5.15 -9.24
N ALA A 251 41.41 5.05 -8.42
CA ALA A 251 41.30 4.45 -7.10
C ALA A 251 40.33 5.21 -6.19
N LEU A 252 40.37 6.55 -6.19
CA LEU A 252 39.47 7.38 -5.40
C LEU A 252 38.01 7.22 -5.84
N ASP A 253 37.73 7.21 -7.14
CA ASP A 253 36.39 6.96 -7.69
C ASP A 253 35.83 5.60 -7.24
N LEU A 254 36.64 4.55 -7.31
CA LEU A 254 36.21 3.20 -6.90
C LEU A 254 35.99 3.13 -5.37
N ILE A 255 36.83 3.79 -4.57
CA ILE A 255 36.64 3.90 -3.10
C ILE A 255 35.33 4.64 -2.77
N ASP A 256 35.09 5.77 -3.43
CA ASP A 256 33.89 6.59 -3.21
C ASP A 256 32.63 5.80 -3.60
N SER A 257 32.68 5.03 -4.69
CA SER A 257 31.53 4.27 -5.21
C SER A 257 30.95 3.26 -4.22
N VAL A 258 31.80 2.67 -3.38
CA VAL A 258 31.40 1.68 -2.37
C VAL A 258 31.54 2.21 -0.94
N GLN A 259 31.53 3.54 -0.77
CA GLN A 259 31.55 4.20 0.54
C GLN A 259 32.74 3.76 1.42
N GLY A 260 33.89 3.50 0.80
CA GLY A 260 35.10 3.04 1.49
C GLY A 260 35.07 1.58 1.94
N ASP A 261 34.09 0.78 1.51
CA ASP A 261 34.03 -0.67 1.74
C ASP A 261 34.98 -1.44 0.81
N ILE A 262 36.27 -1.13 0.94
CA ILE A 262 37.37 -1.83 0.32
C ILE A 262 38.46 -2.13 1.36
N ARG A 263 39.27 -3.14 1.08
CA ARG A 263 40.54 -3.40 1.76
C ARG A 263 41.67 -3.11 0.78
N ASN A 264 42.47 -2.09 1.03
CA ASN A 264 43.66 -1.83 0.22
C ASN A 264 44.81 -2.74 0.70
N GLU A 265 45.53 -3.34 -0.24
CA GLU A 265 46.70 -4.18 0.05
C GLU A 265 48.01 -3.43 -0.14
N GLY A 266 48.01 -2.37 -0.95
CA GLY A 266 49.20 -1.57 -1.20
C GLY A 266 49.08 -0.71 -2.46
N ASP A 267 49.84 0.37 -2.44
CA ASP A 267 50.00 1.32 -3.51
C ASP A 267 51.49 1.64 -3.76
N ASP A 268 51.90 1.66 -5.03
CA ASP A 268 53.19 2.18 -5.52
C ASP A 268 52.87 3.30 -6.50
N LEU A 269 53.04 4.56 -6.06
CA LEU A 269 52.61 5.76 -6.79
C LEU A 269 53.76 6.44 -7.55
N GLN A 270 54.74 5.65 -8.01
CA GLN A 270 55.83 6.17 -8.84
C GLN A 270 55.29 6.60 -10.20
N GLU A 271 55.57 7.85 -10.57
CA GLU A 271 55.09 8.47 -11.81
C GLU A 271 55.39 7.60 -13.04
N GLY A 272 54.35 7.19 -13.76
CA GLY A 272 54.44 6.35 -14.96
C GLY A 272 54.53 4.84 -14.71
N HIS A 273 54.55 4.39 -13.45
CA HIS A 273 54.55 3.00 -13.04
C HIS A 273 53.59 2.75 -11.86
N GLU A 274 52.47 3.46 -11.83
CA GLU A 274 51.54 3.38 -10.71
C GLU A 274 50.86 2.00 -10.68
N VAL A 275 50.89 1.37 -9.51
CA VAL A 275 50.21 0.11 -9.23
C VAL A 275 49.43 0.25 -7.93
N ILE A 276 48.12 0.05 -7.98
CA ILE A 276 47.22 0.12 -6.82
C ILE A 276 46.40 -1.15 -6.75
N VAL A 277 46.33 -1.77 -5.57
CA VAL A 277 45.62 -3.03 -5.36
C VAL A 277 44.61 -2.92 -4.23
N PHE A 278 43.34 -3.23 -4.52
CA PHE A 278 42.31 -3.33 -3.50
C PHE A 278 41.42 -4.56 -3.67
N TYR A 279 40.80 -4.97 -2.57
CA TYR A 279 39.78 -6.02 -2.52
C TYR A 279 38.44 -5.43 -2.11
N SER A 280 37.37 -5.88 -2.76
CA SER A 280 35.99 -5.63 -2.37
C SER A 280 35.20 -6.92 -2.51
N GLY A 281 34.71 -7.45 -1.38
CA GLY A 281 34.18 -8.81 -1.31
C GLY A 281 35.20 -9.86 -1.79
N ASP A 282 34.76 -10.74 -2.69
CA ASP A 282 35.59 -11.80 -3.28
C ASP A 282 36.40 -11.35 -4.51
N SER A 283 36.28 -10.08 -4.90
CA SER A 283 36.95 -9.52 -6.09
C SER A 283 38.22 -8.76 -5.75
N ALA A 284 39.23 -8.94 -6.60
CA ALA A 284 40.49 -8.22 -6.62
C ALA A 284 40.49 -7.19 -7.76
N TYR A 285 40.99 -6.00 -7.47
CA TYR A 285 41.09 -4.90 -8.40
C TYR A 285 42.54 -4.43 -8.45
N ILE A 286 43.13 -4.49 -9.63
CA ILE A 286 44.52 -4.10 -9.87
C ILE A 286 44.49 -2.95 -10.88
N ILE A 287 44.82 -1.75 -10.40
CA ILE A 287 44.95 -0.55 -11.24
C ILE A 287 46.41 -0.41 -11.63
N THR A 288 46.68 -0.34 -12.93
CA THR A 288 48.03 -0.15 -13.47
C THR A 288 48.04 0.97 -14.50
N ASN A 289 49.13 1.73 -14.56
CA ASN A 289 49.43 2.56 -15.71
C ASN A 289 50.24 1.75 -16.73
N THR A 290 49.70 1.57 -17.94
CA THR A 290 50.38 0.86 -19.03
C THR A 290 50.29 1.69 -20.30
N ASP A 291 51.45 2.07 -20.84
CA ASP A 291 51.55 2.91 -22.05
C ASP A 291 50.79 4.25 -21.96
N GLY A 292 50.76 4.85 -20.76
CA GLY A 292 50.05 6.11 -20.51
C GLY A 292 48.52 5.96 -20.41
N GLN A 293 48.01 4.73 -20.31
CA GLN A 293 46.60 4.44 -20.09
C GLN A 293 46.40 3.74 -18.74
N THR A 294 45.42 4.21 -17.98
CA THR A 294 45.00 3.57 -16.75
C THR A 294 44.15 2.35 -17.06
N ARG A 295 44.60 1.18 -16.61
CA ARG A 295 43.91 -0.10 -16.74
C ARG A 295 43.47 -0.59 -15.37
N VAL A 296 42.26 -1.14 -15.30
CA VAL A 296 41.71 -1.75 -14.08
C VAL A 296 41.38 -3.19 -14.39
N LYS A 297 42.18 -4.13 -13.87
CA LYS A 297 41.87 -5.56 -13.95
C LYS A 297 41.00 -5.95 -12.76
N VAL A 298 39.89 -6.64 -13.06
CA VAL A 298 38.92 -7.13 -12.07
C VAL A 298 38.80 -8.65 -12.20
N CYS A 299 39.08 -9.37 -11.13
CA CYS A 299 38.95 -10.83 -11.10
C CYS A 299 38.56 -11.33 -9.71
N ASP A 300 38.02 -12.55 -9.64
CA ASP A 300 37.87 -13.22 -8.34
C ASP A 300 39.25 -13.46 -7.73
N GLN A 301 39.39 -13.32 -6.41
CA GLN A 301 40.67 -13.56 -5.72
C GLN A 301 41.25 -14.95 -6.00
N SER A 302 40.38 -15.95 -6.17
CA SER A 302 40.76 -17.33 -6.53
C SER A 302 41.30 -17.49 -7.96
N LYS A 303 41.13 -16.47 -8.81
CA LYS A 303 41.57 -16.44 -10.21
C LYS A 303 42.81 -15.57 -10.44
N LEU A 304 43.40 -15.00 -9.38
CA LEU A 304 44.65 -14.25 -9.46
C LEU A 304 45.77 -15.13 -10.04
N THR A 305 46.38 -14.67 -11.13
CA THR A 305 47.48 -15.36 -11.78
C THR A 305 48.79 -15.20 -10.99
N GLN A 306 49.82 -15.98 -11.32
CA GLN A 306 51.15 -15.82 -10.71
C GLN A 306 51.74 -14.43 -10.98
N GLU A 307 51.45 -13.84 -12.15
CA GLU A 307 51.88 -12.48 -12.49
C GLU A 307 51.19 -11.46 -11.60
N ASP A 308 49.87 -11.57 -11.42
CA ASP A 308 49.11 -10.68 -10.52
C ASP A 308 49.65 -10.75 -9.09
N GLN A 309 49.91 -11.96 -8.58
CA GLN A 309 50.49 -12.13 -7.25
C GLN A 309 51.89 -11.51 -7.14
N SER A 310 52.69 -11.56 -8.20
CA SER A 310 54.02 -10.92 -8.22
C SER A 310 53.92 -9.39 -8.15
N ILE A 311 52.94 -8.81 -8.84
CA ILE A 311 52.63 -7.37 -8.81
C ILE A 311 52.20 -6.99 -7.38
N ILE A 312 51.24 -7.73 -6.81
CA ILE A 312 50.74 -7.50 -5.45
C ILE A 312 51.89 -7.54 -4.43
N ASN A 313 52.68 -8.61 -4.43
CA ASN A 313 53.77 -8.78 -3.46
C ASN A 313 54.85 -7.69 -3.54
N ARG A 314 55.05 -7.07 -4.72
CA ARG A 314 55.99 -5.96 -4.90
C ARG A 314 55.42 -4.62 -4.39
N THR A 315 54.10 -4.49 -4.34
CA THR A 315 53.38 -3.25 -3.97
C THR A 315 53.01 -3.19 -2.49
N VAL A 316 52.76 -4.33 -1.85
CA VAL A 316 52.28 -4.47 -0.43
C VAL A 316 53.16 -3.74 0.61
N SER A 317 54.38 -3.31 0.28
CA SER A 317 55.29 -2.63 1.21
C SER A 317 55.39 -1.10 1.05
N LYS A 318 54.58 -0.44 0.21
CA LYS A 318 54.91 0.93 -0.26
C LYS A 318 53.93 2.09 0.02
N GLY A 319 52.77 1.88 0.63
CA GLY A 319 51.86 3.00 0.96
C GLY A 319 50.67 2.62 1.84
N HIS A 320 50.11 3.62 2.53
CA HIS A 320 48.88 3.52 3.35
C HIS A 320 47.92 4.71 3.10
N THR A 321 48.15 5.47 2.04
CA THR A 321 47.45 6.73 1.77
C THR A 321 45.98 6.47 1.41
N LEU A 322 45.75 5.48 0.54
CA LEU A 322 44.40 5.09 0.10
C LEU A 322 43.61 4.37 1.20
N ASP A 323 44.26 3.61 2.08
CA ASP A 323 43.63 3.05 3.29
C ASP A 323 43.09 4.14 4.21
N SER A 324 43.91 5.18 4.42
CA SER A 324 43.52 6.32 5.25
C SER A 324 42.33 7.05 4.63
N TYR A 325 42.32 7.21 3.31
CA TYR A 325 41.18 7.78 2.57
C TYR A 325 39.91 6.93 2.72
N ALA A 326 39.99 5.61 2.47
CA ALA A 326 38.86 4.71 2.63
C ALA A 326 38.30 4.72 4.06
N LEU A 327 39.16 4.84 5.08
CA LEU A 327 38.73 5.01 6.47
C LEU A 327 37.97 6.32 6.70
N MET A 328 38.42 7.44 6.13
CA MET A 328 37.73 8.73 6.22
C MET A 328 36.33 8.69 5.57
N ILE A 329 36.20 8.07 4.40
CA ILE A 329 34.90 7.89 3.73
C ILE A 329 33.96 7.03 4.59
N ARG A 330 34.45 5.92 5.17
CA ARG A 330 33.66 5.09 6.11
C ARG A 330 33.18 5.86 7.33
N GLN A 331 33.96 6.85 7.79
CA GLN A 331 33.62 7.70 8.93
C GLN A 331 32.78 8.92 8.56
N ARG A 332 32.43 9.11 7.28
CA ARG A 332 31.74 10.29 6.75
C ARG A 332 32.46 11.60 7.11
N ASP A 333 33.79 11.58 7.08
CA ASP A 333 34.60 12.75 7.35
C ASP A 333 34.46 13.78 6.21
N SER A 334 33.99 14.98 6.54
CA SER A 334 33.77 16.07 5.58
C SER A 334 35.05 16.64 4.97
N ARG A 335 36.23 16.23 5.45
CA ARG A 335 37.53 16.65 4.91
C ARG A 335 37.87 15.98 3.57
N GLY A 336 37.14 14.93 3.17
CA GLY A 336 37.16 14.34 1.82
C GLY A 336 38.55 14.21 1.19
N ARG A 337 38.62 14.50 -0.12
CA ARG A 337 39.86 14.49 -0.91
C ARG A 337 40.86 15.57 -0.47
N ASP A 338 40.42 16.62 0.23
CA ASP A 338 41.29 17.72 0.69
C ASP A 338 42.36 17.26 1.69
N SER A 339 42.06 16.21 2.45
CA SER A 339 42.99 15.58 3.40
C SER A 339 44.22 14.93 2.75
N LEU A 340 44.11 14.50 1.49
CA LEU A 340 45.20 13.86 0.72
C LEU A 340 46.27 14.87 0.29
N TYR A 341 45.92 16.15 0.15
CA TYR A 341 46.87 17.19 -0.27
C TYR A 341 47.79 17.66 0.87
N ASN A 342 47.38 17.50 2.14
CA ASN A 342 48.14 17.96 3.30
C ASN A 342 49.20 16.96 3.81
N THR A 343 49.15 15.70 3.40
CA THR A 343 50.11 14.67 3.83
C THR A 343 51.40 14.67 2.99
N GLY A 344 51.36 15.20 1.76
CA GLY A 344 52.52 15.28 0.86
C GLY A 344 53.61 16.28 1.27
N THR A 345 53.32 17.23 2.15
CA THR A 345 54.29 18.24 2.61
C THR A 345 55.11 17.80 3.83
N ALA A 346 54.70 16.75 4.54
CA ALA A 346 55.38 16.29 5.76
C ALA A 346 56.61 15.40 5.49
N ASN A 347 56.69 14.71 4.34
CA ASN A 347 57.76 13.74 4.06
C ASN A 347 58.89 14.25 3.16
N THR A 348 58.87 15.51 2.73
CA THR A 348 59.95 16.12 1.93
C THR A 348 60.77 17.12 2.76
N SER A 349 61.21 16.68 3.94
CA SER A 349 62.17 17.41 4.78
C SER A 349 63.50 16.65 4.88
N SER A 350 64.05 16.20 3.75
CA SER A 350 65.46 15.84 3.62
C SER A 350 65.85 15.74 2.15
N ASN A 351 66.79 16.59 1.75
CA ASN A 351 67.47 16.72 0.46
C ASN A 351 66.85 17.65 -0.60
N THR A 352 67.60 18.74 -0.77
CA THR A 352 67.56 19.87 -1.69
C THR A 352 67.49 19.56 -3.20
N LEU A 353 66.85 20.53 -3.88
CA LEU A 353 67.09 21.10 -5.23
C LEU A 353 66.14 20.75 -6.39
N ASN A 354 65.63 21.86 -6.96
CA ASN A 354 65.08 22.11 -8.30
C ASN A 354 63.60 21.84 -8.62
N SER A 355 62.84 22.92 -8.42
CA SER A 355 61.98 23.64 -9.38
C SER A 355 61.05 22.89 -10.34
N ASN A 356 59.80 23.36 -10.29
CA ASN A 356 58.80 23.45 -11.35
C ASN A 356 58.14 22.15 -11.79
N VAL A 357 56.97 21.83 -11.22
CA VAL A 357 55.82 21.43 -12.05
C VAL A 357 54.53 21.99 -11.43
N LYS A 358 53.82 22.75 -12.24
CA LYS A 358 52.48 23.31 -12.01
C LYS A 358 51.55 22.42 -12.82
N LEU A 359 50.82 21.50 -12.19
CA LEU A 359 49.80 20.70 -12.89
C LEU A 359 48.45 21.40 -12.76
N ARG A 360 47.92 21.75 -13.94
CA ARG A 360 46.57 22.27 -14.17
C ARG A 360 45.64 21.08 -14.42
N TYR A 361 44.48 21.16 -13.79
CA TYR A 361 43.23 20.39 -13.99
C TYR A 361 43.25 18.93 -13.59
#